data_AF-A0A823J350-F1
#
_entry.id   AF-A0A823J350-F1
#
_cell.length_a   1.000
_cell.length_b   1.000
_cell.length_c   1.000
_cell.angle_alpha   90.00
_cell.angle_beta   90.00
_cell.angle_gamma   90.00
#
_symmetry.space_group_name_H-M   'P 1'
#
loop_
_entity.id
_entity.type
_entity.pdbx_description
1 polymer ?
#
loop_
_entity_poly.entity_id
_entity_poly.type
_entity_poly.pdbx_seq_one_letter_code
_entity_poly.pdbx_strand_id
1 'polypeptide(L)'
;MNKTDVFNLAKSLNCEYEVGLWSEINSFFEYQEDSISSFDLKFQKEGKTINNYFSLDVNMKNFSYQAAQTLFHQLVQFIEYKSATIYTQEKSAADITIYLLSATSENKGFLIQMKIQ
;
A
#
# COMPACT_ATOMS: atom_id res chain seq x y z
N MET A 1 -12.72 -10.76 3.10
CA MET A 1 -12.34 -9.44 3.64
C MET A 1 -12.39 -8.44 2.50
N ASN A 2 -13.09 -7.32 2.67
CA ASN A 2 -13.19 -6.22 1.69
C ASN A 2 -12.45 -4.97 2.23
N LYS A 3 -12.42 -3.88 1.45
CA LYS A 3 -11.72 -2.66 1.87
C LYS A 3 -12.25 -2.07 3.18
N THR A 4 -13.57 -2.15 3.39
CA THR A 4 -14.23 -1.67 4.61
C THR A 4 -13.72 -2.42 5.83
N ASP A 5 -13.49 -3.72 5.71
CA ASP A 5 -12.92 -4.53 6.79
C ASP A 5 -11.49 -4.08 7.13
N VAL A 6 -10.63 -3.84 6.12
CA VAL A 6 -9.26 -3.35 6.31
C VAL A 6 -9.25 -1.99 7.00
N PHE A 7 -10.07 -1.05 6.54
CA PHE A 7 -10.18 0.28 7.14
C PHE A 7 -10.75 0.24 8.55
N ASN A 8 -11.70 -0.65 8.83
CA ASN A 8 -12.22 -0.83 10.18
C ASN A 8 -11.14 -1.37 11.14
N LEU A 9 -10.29 -2.30 10.69
CA LEU A 9 -9.16 -2.79 11.48
C LEU A 9 -8.12 -1.69 11.72
N ALA A 10 -7.92 -0.80 10.75
CA ALA A 10 -7.00 0.32 10.88
C ALA A 10 -7.43 1.33 11.95
N LYS A 11 -8.73 1.49 12.25
CA LYS A 11 -9.24 2.53 13.18
C LYS A 11 -8.65 2.48 14.58
N SER A 12 -8.24 1.31 15.07
CA SER A 12 -7.64 1.13 16.40
C SER A 12 -6.12 1.31 16.41
N LEU A 13 -5.50 1.52 15.26
CA LEU A 13 -4.05 1.62 15.10
C LEU A 13 -3.59 3.06 14.93
N ASN A 14 -2.35 3.32 15.30
CA ASN A 14 -1.66 4.57 14.97
C ASN A 14 -1.05 4.45 13.58
N CYS A 15 -1.73 5.01 12.57
CA CYS A 15 -1.28 5.09 11.18
C CYS A 15 -0.81 6.50 10.79
N GLU A 16 -0.25 7.24 11.75
CA GLU A 16 0.37 8.53 11.46
C GLU A 16 1.52 8.41 10.47
N TYR A 17 1.84 9.54 9.83
CA TYR A 17 2.92 9.61 8.85
C TYR A 17 4.23 9.11 9.47
N GLU A 18 4.87 8.17 8.78
CA GLU A 18 6.14 7.58 9.16
C GLU A 18 7.15 7.81 8.03
N VAL A 19 8.24 8.52 8.34
CA VAL A 19 9.22 8.99 7.34
C VAL A 19 10.08 7.84 6.81
N GLY A 20 10.34 6.82 7.63
CA GLY A 20 11.05 5.61 7.22
C GLY A 20 10.29 4.90 6.10
N LEU A 21 9.02 4.59 6.34
CA LEU A 21 8.13 3.95 5.38
C LEU A 21 7.99 4.77 4.09
N TRP A 22 7.83 6.09 4.20
CA TRP A 22 7.82 6.96 3.02
C TRP A 22 9.10 6.80 2.20
N SER A 23 10.26 6.81 2.87
CA SER A 23 11.57 6.68 2.21
C SER A 23 11.77 5.30 1.59
N GLU A 24 11.35 4.24 2.28
CA GLU A 24 11.42 2.86 1.79
C GLU A 24 10.54 2.63 0.56
N ILE A 25 9.30 3.13 0.55
CA ILE A 25 8.41 3.03 -0.61
C ILE A 25 9.02 3.76 -1.82
N ASN A 26 9.50 5.00 -1.64
CA ASN A 26 10.14 5.73 -2.74
C ASN A 26 11.37 4.99 -3.27
N SER A 27 12.27 4.57 -2.37
CA SER A 27 13.48 3.85 -2.75
C SER A 27 13.16 2.54 -3.48
N PHE A 28 12.14 1.79 -3.03
CA PHE A 28 11.69 0.59 -3.73
C PHE A 28 11.35 0.88 -5.19
N PHE A 29 10.54 1.91 -5.47
CA PHE A 29 10.08 2.23 -6.82
C PHE A 29 11.14 2.88 -7.70
N GLU A 30 12.13 3.57 -7.13
CA GLU A 30 13.29 4.07 -7.87
C GLU A 30 14.07 2.94 -8.58
N TYR A 31 14.03 1.71 -8.05
CA TYR A 31 14.67 0.54 -8.68
C TYR A 31 13.74 -0.29 -9.57
N GLN A 32 12.51 0.18 -9.84
CA GLN A 32 11.53 -0.54 -10.67
C GLN A 32 11.39 0.02 -12.09
N GLU A 33 12.37 0.82 -12.56
CA GLU A 33 12.31 1.50 -13.86
C GLU A 33 12.00 0.56 -15.03
N ASP A 34 12.41 -0.71 -14.99
CA ASP A 34 12.10 -1.68 -16.05
C ASP A 34 10.62 -2.09 -16.09
N SER A 35 9.94 -2.05 -14.93
CA SER A 35 8.56 -2.52 -14.77
C SER A 35 7.53 -1.39 -14.80
N ILE A 36 7.89 -0.19 -14.32
CA ILE A 36 6.98 0.95 -14.19
C ILE A 36 7.40 2.14 -15.05
N SER A 37 6.41 2.91 -15.51
CA SER A 37 6.63 4.16 -16.23
C SER A 37 6.65 5.37 -15.28
N SER A 38 5.91 5.30 -14.17
CA SER A 38 5.88 6.33 -13.14
C SER A 38 5.18 5.82 -11.88
N PHE A 39 5.42 6.48 -10.74
CA PHE A 39 4.61 6.33 -9.54
C PHE A 39 4.40 7.69 -8.85
N ASP A 40 3.37 7.78 -8.01
CA ASP A 40 3.08 8.95 -7.16
C ASP A 40 2.66 8.47 -5.77
N LEU A 41 3.42 8.86 -4.75
CA LEU A 41 3.15 8.55 -3.35
C LEU A 41 2.68 9.81 -2.63
N LYS A 42 1.56 9.72 -1.93
CA LYS A 42 0.98 10.80 -1.12
C LYS A 42 0.56 10.28 0.24
N PHE A 43 0.57 11.13 1.25
CA PHE A 43 -0.01 10.82 2.57
C PHE A 43 -1.33 11.58 2.75
N GLN A 44 -2.39 10.84 3.05
CA GLN A 44 -3.75 11.34 3.18
C GLN A 44 -4.17 11.37 4.65
N LYS A 45 -4.63 12.53 5.10
CA LYS A 45 -5.13 12.75 6.46
C LYS A 45 -6.66 12.73 6.48
N GLU A 46 -7.24 11.59 6.83
CA GLU A 46 -8.71 11.42 6.94
C GLU A 46 -9.20 11.49 8.39
N GLY A 47 -8.32 11.28 9.37
CA GLY A 47 -8.72 11.17 10.78
C GLY A 47 -9.51 9.89 11.09
N LYS A 48 -10.44 9.95 12.05
CA LYS A 48 -10.99 8.75 12.72
C LYS A 48 -11.93 7.88 11.87
N THR A 49 -12.39 8.35 10.70
CA THR A 49 -13.36 7.60 9.88
C THR A 49 -12.73 6.45 9.11
N ILE A 50 -11.51 6.65 8.59
CA ILE A 50 -10.79 5.69 7.74
C ILE A 50 -9.36 5.43 8.26
N ASN A 51 -8.87 6.29 9.16
CA ASN A 51 -7.46 6.48 9.54
C ASN A 51 -6.63 7.16 8.43
N ASN A 52 -5.47 7.68 8.79
CA ASN A 52 -4.53 8.24 7.82
C ASN A 52 -3.88 7.10 7.00
N TYR A 53 -3.57 7.37 5.74
CA TYR A 53 -3.04 6.34 4.83
C TYR A 53 -2.09 6.92 3.78
N PHE A 54 -1.26 6.05 3.22
CA PHE A 54 -0.48 6.35 2.03
C PHE A 54 -1.30 5.99 0.79
N SER A 55 -1.49 6.95 -0.10
CA SER A 55 -2.03 6.74 -1.44
C SER A 55 -0.87 6.56 -2.40
N LEU A 56 -0.86 5.45 -3.12
CA LEU A 56 0.23 5.10 -4.04
C LEU A 56 -0.37 4.75 -5.41
N ASP A 57 -0.16 5.62 -6.40
CA ASP A 57 -0.54 5.37 -7.79
C ASP A 57 0.69 4.88 -8.56
N VAL A 58 0.58 3.74 -9.23
CA VAL A 58 1.66 3.11 -10.00
C VAL A 58 1.18 2.85 -11.42
N ASN A 59 1.91 3.41 -12.39
CA ASN A 59 1.70 3.14 -13.81
C ASN A 59 2.76 2.14 -14.29
N MET A 60 2.34 0.96 -14.69
CA MET A 60 3.20 -0.07 -15.28
C MET A 60 3.47 0.26 -16.75
N LYS A 61 4.64 -0.14 -17.25
CA LYS A 61 4.91 -0.06 -18.70
C LYS A 61 4.06 -1.04 -19.50
N ASN A 62 3.87 -2.24 -18.94
CA ASN A 62 3.07 -3.32 -19.51
C ASN A 62 2.20 -3.93 -18.41
N PHE A 63 0.98 -3.45 -18.25
CA PHE A 63 0.09 -3.96 -17.23
C PHE A 63 -0.32 -5.40 -17.49
N SER A 64 -0.18 -6.23 -16.45
CA SER A 64 -0.88 -7.50 -16.32
C SER A 64 -1.13 -7.74 -14.84
N TYR A 65 -2.23 -8.42 -14.49
CA TYR A 65 -2.52 -8.71 -13.09
C TYR A 65 -1.41 -9.50 -12.40
N GLN A 66 -0.75 -10.42 -13.13
CA GLN A 66 0.35 -11.21 -12.58
C GLN A 66 1.56 -10.33 -12.25
N ALA A 67 1.94 -9.43 -13.16
CA ALA A 67 3.06 -8.51 -12.92
C ALA A 67 2.73 -7.52 -11.80
N ALA A 68 1.51 -6.97 -11.77
CA ALA A 68 1.04 -6.08 -10.71
C ALA A 68 1.06 -6.77 -9.34
N GLN A 69 0.60 -8.02 -9.25
CA GLN A 69 0.67 -8.80 -8.00
C GLN A 69 2.10 -9.10 -7.57
N THR A 70 2.99 -9.42 -8.53
CA THR A 70 4.40 -9.66 -8.24
C THR A 70 5.07 -8.42 -7.65
N LEU A 71 4.87 -7.26 -8.30
CA LEU A 71 5.36 -5.97 -7.84
C LEU A 71 4.84 -5.63 -6.44
N PHE A 72 3.55 -5.84 -6.20
CA PHE A 72 2.94 -5.64 -4.89
C PHE A 72 3.56 -6.56 -3.82
N HIS A 73 3.75 -7.85 -4.09
CA HIS A 73 4.34 -8.78 -3.12
C HIS A 73 5.80 -8.43 -2.81
N GLN A 74 6.57 -7.99 -3.81
CA GLN A 74 7.92 -7.48 -3.61
C GLN A 74 7.94 -6.23 -2.71
N LEU A 75 7.01 -5.29 -2.94
CA LEU A 75 6.86 -4.11 -2.08
C LEU A 75 6.52 -4.53 -0.65
N VAL A 76 5.54 -5.40 -0.45
CA VAL A 76 5.11 -5.85 0.89
C VAL A 76 6.28 -6.50 1.65
N GLN A 77 7.03 -7.40 1.01
CA GLN A 77 8.20 -8.01 1.63
C GLN A 77 9.25 -7.00 2.07
N PHE A 78 9.32 -5.86 1.38
CA PHE A 78 10.26 -4.78 1.68
C PHE A 78 9.82 -3.93 2.88
N ILE A 79 8.52 -3.67 3.03
CA ILE A 79 8.00 -2.67 3.98
C ILE A 79 7.20 -3.24 5.16
N GLU A 80 6.90 -4.54 5.16
CA GLU A 80 5.98 -5.08 6.16
C GLU A 80 6.56 -5.12 7.58
N TYR A 81 5.69 -4.84 8.56
CA TYR A 81 6.00 -5.13 9.94
C TYR A 81 5.85 -6.62 10.23
N LYS A 82 6.77 -7.17 11.03
CA LYS A 82 6.84 -8.61 11.34
C LYS A 82 5.63 -9.18 12.08
N SER A 83 4.76 -8.35 12.67
CA SER A 83 3.70 -8.85 13.55
C SER A 83 2.41 -9.23 12.81
N ALA A 84 1.87 -8.34 11.97
CA ALA A 84 0.64 -8.63 11.23
C ALA A 84 0.55 -7.80 9.95
N THR A 85 0.36 -8.48 8.82
CA THR A 85 0.12 -7.86 7.51
C THR A 85 -1.11 -8.49 6.89
N ILE A 86 -2.09 -7.67 6.52
CA ILE A 86 -3.32 -8.09 5.84
C ILE A 86 -3.58 -7.20 4.64
N TYR A 87 -4.13 -7.77 3.57
CA TYR A 87 -4.54 -6.99 2.42
C TYR A 87 -5.76 -7.58 1.73
N THR A 88 -6.42 -6.74 0.94
CA THR A 88 -7.46 -7.13 -0.01
C THR A 88 -7.29 -6.35 -1.30
N GLN A 89 -7.89 -6.83 -2.39
CA GLN A 89 -7.75 -6.24 -3.72
C GLN A 89 -9.11 -6.16 -4.43
N GLU A 90 -9.32 -5.05 -5.13
CA GLU A 90 -10.42 -4.82 -6.07
C GLU A 90 -9.83 -4.80 -7.49
N LYS A 91 -10.34 -5.64 -8.39
CA LYS A 91 -9.87 -5.73 -9.78
C LYS A 91 -10.87 -5.06 -10.70
N SER A 92 -10.39 -4.22 -11.61
CA SER A 92 -11.14 -3.71 -12.75
C SER A 92 -10.45 -4.12 -14.05
N ALA A 93 -11.07 -3.88 -15.21
CA ALA A 93 -10.50 -4.27 -16.51
C ALA A 93 -9.12 -3.63 -16.81
N ALA A 94 -8.82 -2.49 -16.21
CA ALA A 94 -7.63 -1.70 -16.50
C ALA A 94 -6.69 -1.53 -15.29
N ASP A 95 -7.13 -1.92 -14.09
CA ASP A 95 -6.33 -1.71 -12.88
C ASP A 95 -6.62 -2.74 -11.79
N ILE A 96 -5.74 -2.72 -10.80
CA ILE A 96 -5.94 -3.35 -9.50
C ILE A 96 -5.74 -2.31 -8.42
N THR A 97 -6.71 -2.21 -7.51
CA THR A 97 -6.59 -1.41 -6.29
C THR A 97 -6.40 -2.35 -5.10
N ILE A 98 -5.36 -2.12 -4.32
CA ILE A 98 -4.96 -2.95 -3.18
C ILE A 98 -5.01 -2.10 -1.93
N TYR A 99 -5.62 -2.65 -0.87
CA TYR A 99 -5.70 -2.03 0.44
C TYR A 99 -4.90 -2.89 1.41
N LEU A 100 -3.78 -2.36 1.91
CA LEU A 100 -2.79 -3.05 2.74
C LEU A 100 -2.75 -2.41 4.12
N LEU A 101 -2.89 -3.21 5.17
CA LEU A 101 -2.66 -2.81 6.54
C LEU A 101 -1.53 -3.68 7.12
N SER A 102 -0.47 -3.05 7.62
CA SER A 102 0.57 -3.73 8.39
C SER A 102 0.72 -3.07 9.74
N ALA A 103 0.90 -3.87 10.79
CA ALA A 103 0.92 -3.42 12.18
C ALA A 103 1.97 -4.15 13.01
N THR A 104 2.43 -3.46 14.04
CA THR A 104 3.26 -3.99 15.13
C THR A 104 2.38 -4.42 16.31
N SER A 105 2.96 -5.14 17.27
CA SER A 105 2.29 -5.48 18.54
C SER A 105 1.99 -4.27 19.43
N GLU A 106 2.57 -3.09 19.15
CA GLU A 106 2.45 -1.87 19.96
C GLU A 106 1.41 -0.89 19.39
N ASN A 107 0.45 -1.38 18.59
CA ASN A 107 -0.58 -0.59 17.91
C ASN A 107 -0.06 0.45 16.90
N LYS A 108 1.25 0.54 16.63
CA LYS A 108 1.79 1.28 15.49
C LYS A 108 1.55 0.47 14.21
N GLY A 109 1.03 1.11 13.17
CA GLY A 109 0.79 0.46 11.89
C GLY A 109 0.87 1.45 10.73
N PHE A 110 0.68 0.97 9.52
CA PHE A 110 0.49 1.81 8.35
C PHE A 110 -0.59 1.22 7.44
N LEU A 111 -1.31 2.11 6.77
CA LEU A 111 -2.33 1.78 5.80
C LEU A 111 -1.89 2.29 4.43
N ILE A 112 -1.94 1.45 3.41
CA ILE A 112 -1.67 1.82 2.02
C ILE A 112 -2.90 1.52 1.17
N GLN A 113 -3.33 2.50 0.39
CA GLN A 113 -4.20 2.31 -0.76
C GLN A 113 -3.32 2.44 -2.01
N MET A 114 -3.10 1.33 -2.70
CA MET A 114 -2.24 1.25 -3.88
C MET A 114 -3.08 0.98 -5.12
N LYS A 115 -2.98 1.82 -6.14
CA LYS A 115 -3.55 1.58 -7.46
C LYS A 115 -2.43 1.23 -8.43
N ILE A 116 -2.58 0.12 -9.15
CA ILE A 116 -1.64 -0.30 -10.20
C ILE A 116 -2.41 -0.44 -11.51
N GLN A 117 -1.96 0.25 -12.55
CA GLN A 117 -2.57 0.28 -13.88
C GLN A 117 -1.52 0.27 -14.99
#